data_AF-A0A0M3RBU7-F1
#
_entry.id   AF-A0A0M3RBU7-F1
#
_cell.length_a   1.000
_cell.length_b   1.000
_cell.length_c   1.000
_cell.angle_alpha   90.00
_cell.angle_beta   90.00
_cell.angle_gamma   90.00
#
_symmetry.space_group_name_H-M   'P 1'
#
loop_
_entity.id
_entity.type
_entity.pdbx_description
1 polymer ?
#
loop_
_entity_poly.entity_id
_entity_poly.type
_entity_poly.pdbx_seq_one_letter_code
_entity_poly.pdbx_strand_id
1 'polypeptide(L)'
;MKKEDWIEILSTMNNRDWTDWMMIGVSVISPIIVLVSVIYVAKTAKITKEATDLNYKMYIEQKEEREKSFLPIFKVSNFISRRDFISFEIINHNTNKIVVTNYGVEESIESFDHQEYRESSISISVIDDFENKDYFKLWLYYTTLDHRNYCSEIIFKIVEQEFAEELIIYSNKTTNKYYEV
;
A
#
# COMPACT_ATOMS: atom_id res chain seq x y z
N MET A 1 -11.23 12.01 -60.55
CA MET A 1 -10.95 13.34 -61.10
C MET A 1 -10.40 13.16 -62.50
N LYS A 2 -11.11 13.66 -63.51
CA LYS A 2 -10.73 13.50 -64.92
C LYS A 2 -9.86 14.68 -65.35
N LYS A 3 -9.09 14.51 -66.44
CA LYS A 3 -8.22 15.56 -67.01
C LYS A 3 -8.97 16.86 -67.33
N GLU A 4 -10.26 16.73 -67.65
CA GLU A 4 -11.16 17.84 -67.96
C GLU A 4 -11.40 18.75 -66.75
N ASP A 5 -11.53 18.18 -65.54
CA ASP A 5 -11.70 18.93 -64.28
C ASP A 5 -10.51 19.86 -63.99
N TRP A 6 -9.30 19.44 -64.37
CA TRP A 6 -8.08 20.25 -64.18
C TRP A 6 -7.95 21.37 -65.20
N ILE A 7 -8.42 21.15 -66.43
CA ILE A 7 -8.39 22.16 -67.50
C ILE A 7 -9.43 23.25 -67.23
N GLU A 8 -10.58 22.90 -66.66
CA GLU A 8 -11.60 23.86 -66.23
C GLU A 8 -11.13 24.74 -65.06
N ILE A 9 -10.38 24.14 -64.12
CA ILE A 9 -9.72 24.90 -63.03
C ILE A 9 -8.62 25.82 -63.58
N LEU A 10 -7.89 25.41 -64.62
CA LEU A 10 -6.84 26.21 -65.27
C LEU A 10 -7.40 27.31 -66.18
N SER A 11 -8.50 27.08 -66.89
CA SER A 11 -9.11 28.06 -67.80
C SER A 11 -9.83 29.19 -67.05
N THR A 12 -10.32 28.92 -65.83
CA THR A 12 -10.84 29.95 -64.93
C THR A 12 -9.75 30.78 -64.23
N MET A 13 -8.46 30.46 -64.37
CA MET A 13 -7.36 31.23 -63.76
C MET A 13 -7.07 32.57 -64.46
N ASN A 14 -7.55 32.81 -65.67
CA ASN A 14 -7.22 34.04 -66.43
C ASN A 14 -8.02 35.28 -65.99
N ASN A 15 -8.94 35.14 -65.04
CA ASN A 15 -9.80 36.24 -64.53
C ASN A 15 -9.97 36.20 -63.01
N ARG A 16 -8.97 35.70 -62.28
CA ARG A 16 -9.01 35.58 -60.82
C ARG A 16 -8.46 36.83 -60.15
N ASP A 17 -9.30 37.46 -59.33
CA ASP A 17 -8.88 38.54 -58.42
C ASP A 17 -7.87 38.00 -57.39
N TRP A 18 -7.05 38.89 -56.83
CA TRP A 18 -6.07 38.56 -55.78
C TRP A 18 -6.68 37.81 -54.58
N THR A 19 -7.98 38.00 -54.34
CA THR A 19 -8.78 37.32 -53.32
C THR A 19 -8.96 35.82 -53.60
N ASP A 20 -9.03 35.39 -54.86
CA ASP A 20 -9.16 33.98 -55.23
C ASP A 20 -7.84 33.22 -55.00
N TRP A 21 -6.70 33.88 -55.21
CA TRP A 21 -5.39 33.34 -54.86
C TRP A 21 -5.22 33.18 -53.34
N MET A 22 -5.74 34.14 -52.56
CA MET A 22 -5.82 34.01 -51.10
C MET A 22 -6.71 32.84 -50.68
N MET A 23 -7.88 32.67 -51.29
CA MET A 23 -8.79 31.54 -51.01
C MET A 23 -8.13 30.19 -51.25
N ILE A 24 -7.40 30.03 -52.37
CA ILE A 24 -6.64 28.81 -52.66
C ILE A 24 -5.56 28.60 -51.61
N GLY A 25 -4.80 29.63 -51.25
CA GLY A 25 -3.80 29.58 -50.19
C GLY A 25 -4.38 29.12 -48.86
N VAL A 26 -5.52 29.69 -48.45
CA VAL A 26 -6.24 29.31 -47.23
C VAL A 26 -6.73 27.86 -47.31
N SER A 27 -7.24 27.42 -48.47
CA SER A 27 -7.74 26.04 -48.65
C SER A 27 -6.64 24.97 -48.57
N VAL A 28 -5.40 25.31 -48.91
CA VAL A 28 -4.25 24.39 -48.85
C VAL A 28 -3.58 24.44 -47.48
N ILE A 29 -3.42 25.64 -46.91
CA ILE A 29 -2.74 25.84 -45.63
C ILE A 29 -3.62 25.40 -44.45
N SER A 30 -4.93 25.60 -44.52
CA SER A 30 -5.85 25.25 -43.42
C SER A 30 -5.82 23.75 -43.07
N PRO A 31 -5.92 22.80 -44.02
CA PRO A 31 -5.76 21.37 -43.73
C PRO A 31 -4.40 21.01 -43.12
N ILE A 32 -3.32 21.68 -43.55
CA ILE A 32 -1.97 21.45 -43.00
C ILE A 32 -1.90 21.87 -41.53
N ILE A 33 -2.46 23.04 -41.20
CA ILE A 33 -2.53 23.52 -39.81
C ILE A 33 -3.34 22.55 -38.96
N VAL A 34 -4.50 22.09 -39.44
CA VAL A 34 -5.34 21.11 -38.73
C VAL A 34 -4.60 19.80 -38.49
N LEU A 35 -3.86 19.30 -39.50
CA LEU A 35 -3.10 18.06 -39.39
C LEU A 35 -1.97 18.18 -38.36
N VAL A 36 -1.28 19.32 -38.34
CA VAL A 36 -0.27 19.64 -37.32
C VAL A 36 -0.91 19.71 -35.93
N SER A 37 -2.07 20.35 -35.78
CA SER A 37 -2.82 20.40 -34.52
C SER A 37 -3.21 19.00 -34.03
N VAL A 38 -3.69 18.11 -34.90
CA VAL A 38 -4.02 16.73 -34.54
C VAL A 38 -2.79 15.96 -34.08
N ILE A 39 -1.64 16.13 -34.74
CA ILE A 39 -0.37 15.52 -34.32
C ILE A 39 0.03 16.02 -32.92
N TYR A 40 -0.07 17.32 -32.66
CA TYR A 40 0.22 17.88 -31.33
C TYR A 40 -0.74 17.34 -30.27
N VAL A 41 -2.05 17.33 -30.54
CA VAL A 41 -3.06 16.79 -29.62
C VAL A 41 -2.82 15.31 -29.35
N ALA A 42 -2.50 14.51 -30.36
CA ALA A 42 -2.18 13.09 -30.19
C ALA A 42 -0.92 12.86 -29.35
N LYS A 43 0.14 13.67 -29.56
CA LYS A 43 1.35 13.63 -28.72
C LYS A 43 1.07 14.03 -27.29
N THR A 44 0.34 15.11 -27.07
CA THR A 44 -0.04 15.58 -25.74
C THR A 44 -0.90 14.54 -25.03
N ALA A 45 -1.90 13.96 -25.70
CA ALA A 45 -2.74 12.91 -25.13
C ALA A 45 -1.93 11.69 -24.71
N LYS A 46 -0.91 11.30 -25.50
CA LYS A 46 0.00 10.20 -25.14
C LYS A 46 0.82 10.53 -23.89
N ILE A 47 1.42 11.73 -23.82
CA ILE A 47 2.19 12.18 -22.65
C ILE A 47 1.30 12.27 -21.41
N THR A 48 0.08 12.79 -21.55
CA THR A 48 -0.88 12.87 -20.44
C THR A 48 -1.28 11.48 -19.94
N LYS A 49 -1.46 10.51 -20.85
CA LYS A 49 -1.71 9.12 -20.46
C LYS A 49 -0.54 8.54 -19.67
N GLU A 50 0.70 8.68 -20.18
CA GLU A 50 1.90 8.19 -19.50
C GLU A 50 2.10 8.84 -18.12
N ALA A 51 1.83 10.15 -18.00
CA ALA A 51 1.88 10.85 -16.72
C ALA A 51 0.78 10.40 -15.75
N THR A 52 -0.42 10.10 -16.25
CA THR A 52 -1.53 9.59 -15.44
C THR A 52 -1.22 8.18 -14.93
N ASP A 53 -0.70 7.31 -15.79
CA ASP A 53 -0.30 5.94 -15.43
C ASP A 53 0.84 5.96 -14.39
N LEU A 54 1.83 6.86 -14.56
CA LEU A 54 2.90 7.05 -13.59
C LEU A 54 2.38 7.56 -12.24
N ASN A 55 1.50 8.57 -12.24
CA ASN A 55 0.89 9.09 -11.02
C ASN A 55 0.06 8.03 -10.30
N TYR A 56 -0.70 7.22 -11.04
CA TYR A 56 -1.44 6.11 -10.47
C TYR A 56 -0.50 5.10 -9.81
N LYS A 57 0.60 4.74 -10.50
CA LYS A 57 1.60 3.83 -9.94
C LYS A 57 2.24 4.39 -8.67
N MET A 58 2.66 5.66 -8.68
CA MET A 58 3.22 6.33 -7.50
C MET A 58 2.22 6.38 -6.34
N TYR A 59 0.94 6.63 -6.61
CA TYR A 59 -0.11 6.60 -5.60
C TYR A 59 -0.24 5.22 -4.96
N ILE A 60 -0.23 4.15 -5.76
CA ILE A 60 -0.29 2.76 -5.25
C ILE A 60 0.93 2.47 -4.37
N GLU A 61 2.15 2.81 -4.83
CA GLU A 61 3.37 2.62 -4.06
C GLU A 61 3.34 3.38 -2.72
N GLN A 62 2.96 4.66 -2.73
CA GLN A 62 2.84 5.47 -1.52
C GLN A 62 1.76 4.93 -0.56
N LYS A 63 0.65 4.44 -1.10
CA LYS A 63 -0.41 3.80 -0.31
C LYS A 63 0.12 2.56 0.39
N GLU A 64 0.84 1.69 -0.32
CA GLU A 64 1.44 0.48 0.25
C GLU A 64 2.52 0.80 1.30
N GLU A 65 3.39 1.79 1.04
CA GLU A 65 4.39 2.24 2.00
C GLU A 65 3.75 2.78 3.28
N ARG A 66 2.68 3.58 3.12
CA ARG A 66 1.92 4.11 4.25
C ARG A 66 1.26 2.99 5.05
N GLU A 67 0.64 2.02 4.39
CA GLU A 67 0.03 0.85 5.06
C GLU A 67 1.09 0.03 5.81
N LYS A 68 2.26 -0.23 5.20
CA LYS A 68 3.38 -0.93 5.84
C LYS A 68 3.91 -0.15 7.05
N SER A 69 3.90 1.17 7.01
CA SER A 69 4.35 2.01 8.12
C SER A 69 3.49 1.88 9.38
N PHE A 70 2.30 1.29 9.30
CA PHE A 70 1.44 1.02 10.46
C PHE A 70 1.54 -0.41 10.99
N LEU A 71 2.32 -1.27 10.33
CA LEU A 71 2.54 -2.64 10.80
C LEU A 71 3.48 -2.61 12.01
N PRO A 72 3.07 -3.12 13.18
CA PRO A 72 3.87 -3.02 14.38
C PRO A 72 5.12 -3.89 14.29
N ILE A 73 6.24 -3.32 14.72
CA ILE A 73 7.50 -4.04 14.89
C ILE A 73 7.59 -4.37 16.37
N PHE A 74 7.15 -5.57 16.71
CA PHE A 74 7.16 -6.04 18.08
C PHE A 74 8.53 -6.58 18.47
N LYS A 75 8.98 -6.20 19.68
CA LYS A 75 10.13 -6.78 20.34
C LYS A 75 9.70 -7.31 21.70
N VAL A 76 10.20 -8.48 22.06
CA VAL A 76 10.03 -9.06 23.40
C VAL A 76 11.11 -8.49 24.33
N SER A 77 10.71 -8.08 25.53
CA SER A 77 11.61 -7.68 26.60
C SER A 77 11.13 -8.25 27.93
N ASN A 78 11.96 -8.14 28.97
CA ASN A 78 11.63 -8.56 30.35
C ASN A 78 11.02 -9.97 30.45
N PHE A 79 11.57 -10.91 29.67
CA PHE A 79 11.11 -12.29 29.67
C PHE A 79 11.49 -12.98 30.98
N ILE A 80 10.51 -13.61 31.59
CA ILE A 80 10.62 -14.44 32.78
C ILE A 80 9.89 -15.73 32.44
N SER A 81 10.58 -16.86 32.60
CA SER A 81 9.97 -18.17 32.46
C SER A 81 10.10 -19.00 33.73
N ARG A 82 9.07 -19.78 33.98
CA ARG A 82 8.98 -20.86 34.95
C ARG A 82 8.16 -21.97 34.29
N ARG A 83 8.26 -23.19 34.80
CA ARG A 83 7.58 -24.38 34.27
C ARG A 83 6.14 -24.13 33.82
N ASP A 84 5.37 -23.45 34.66
CA ASP A 84 3.93 -23.26 34.46
C ASP A 84 3.56 -21.80 34.12
N PHE A 85 4.55 -20.94 33.86
CA PHE A 85 4.34 -19.50 33.76
C PHE A 85 5.38 -18.81 32.89
N ILE A 86 4.89 -18.02 31.94
CA ILE A 86 5.69 -17.11 31.13
C ILE A 86 5.17 -15.68 31.32
N SER A 87 6.08 -14.75 31.60
CA SER A 87 5.79 -13.31 31.59
C SER A 87 6.78 -12.58 30.71
N PHE A 88 6.29 -11.60 29.96
CA PHE A 88 7.12 -10.78 29.08
C PHE A 88 6.45 -9.45 28.74
N GLU A 89 7.23 -8.55 28.17
CA GLU A 89 6.74 -7.31 27.59
C GLU A 89 6.84 -7.35 26.07
N ILE A 90 5.74 -7.01 25.40
CA ILE A 90 5.74 -6.69 23.97
C ILE A 90 5.85 -5.19 23.82
N ILE A 91 6.90 -4.73 23.12
CA ILE A 91 7.14 -3.33 22.83
C ILE A 91 6.96 -3.09 21.33
N ASN A 92 6.08 -2.16 20.96
CA ASN A 92 5.99 -1.66 19.59
C ASN A 92 7.10 -0.62 19.36
N HIS A 93 8.09 -0.97 18.53
CA HIS A 93 9.18 -0.08 18.13
C HIS A 93 8.88 0.75 16.89
N ASN A 94 7.69 0.62 16.30
CA ASN A 94 7.32 1.40 15.13
C ASN A 94 7.17 2.89 15.50
N THR A 95 7.47 3.78 14.55
CA THR A 95 7.34 5.23 14.70
C THR A 95 5.88 5.66 14.85
N ASN A 96 4.97 4.91 14.22
CA ASN A 96 3.54 5.13 14.32
C ASN A 96 2.97 4.35 15.52
N LYS A 97 2.32 5.09 16.44
CA LYS A 97 1.62 4.51 17.58
C LYS A 97 0.44 3.67 17.09
N ILE A 98 0.20 2.55 17.77
CA ILE A 98 -0.99 1.72 17.60
C ILE A 98 -1.79 1.76 18.90
N VAL A 99 -3.11 1.66 18.79
CA VAL A 99 -4.00 1.50 19.95
C VAL A 99 -4.46 0.06 19.96
N VAL A 100 -4.04 -0.70 20.96
CA VAL A 100 -4.45 -2.10 21.08
C VAL A 100 -5.87 -2.13 21.65
N THR A 101 -6.75 -2.88 20.98
CA THR A 101 -8.18 -2.92 21.28
C THR A 101 -8.59 -4.24 21.92
N ASN A 102 -7.91 -5.33 21.57
CA ASN A 102 -8.19 -6.64 22.13
C ASN A 102 -6.97 -7.57 22.01
N TYR A 103 -6.99 -8.63 22.82
CA TYR A 103 -5.97 -9.66 22.88
C TYR A 103 -6.64 -11.03 22.80
N GLY A 104 -5.97 -11.98 22.17
CA GLY A 104 -6.39 -13.37 22.14
C GLY A 104 -5.19 -14.30 22.24
N VAL A 105 -5.39 -15.46 22.86
CA VAL A 105 -4.40 -16.52 22.94
C VAL A 105 -4.99 -17.81 22.40
N GLU A 106 -4.14 -18.81 22.16
CA GLU A 106 -4.58 -20.14 21.73
C GLU A 106 -5.53 -20.74 22.77
N GLU A 107 -6.61 -21.39 22.32
CA GLU A 107 -7.67 -21.94 23.20
C GLU A 107 -7.13 -22.96 24.23
N SER A 108 -5.94 -23.52 23.99
CA SER A 108 -5.27 -24.48 24.87
C SER A 108 -4.55 -23.84 26.05
N ILE A 109 -4.50 -22.51 26.14
CA ILE A 109 -3.88 -21.78 27.26
C ILE A 109 -4.85 -21.71 28.44
N GLU A 110 -4.36 -22.08 29.62
CA GLU A 110 -5.17 -22.15 30.85
C GLU A 110 -5.56 -20.77 31.36
N SER A 111 -4.61 -19.83 31.40
CA SER A 111 -4.89 -18.45 31.80
C SER A 111 -3.98 -17.45 31.10
N PHE A 112 -4.56 -16.31 30.77
CA PHE A 112 -3.90 -15.19 30.11
C PHE A 112 -4.29 -13.89 30.80
N ASP A 113 -3.29 -13.12 31.18
CA ASP A 113 -3.45 -11.78 31.73
C ASP A 113 -2.57 -10.79 30.98
N HIS A 114 -3.03 -9.55 30.90
CA HIS A 114 -2.32 -8.47 30.25
C HIS A 114 -2.48 -7.15 31.01
N GLN A 115 -1.41 -6.37 31.05
CA GLN A 115 -1.41 -5.04 31.64
C GLN A 115 -0.72 -4.06 30.71
N GLU A 116 -1.43 -3.00 30.33
CA GLU A 116 -0.85 -1.88 29.62
C GLU A 116 -0.01 -1.05 30.59
N TYR A 117 1.32 -1.15 30.45
CA TYR A 117 2.25 -0.48 31.36
C TYR A 117 2.63 0.91 30.84
N ARG A 118 2.64 1.12 29.50
CA ARG A 118 2.94 2.39 28.80
C ARG A 118 2.29 2.42 27.41
N GLU A 119 2.23 3.59 26.77
CA GLU A 119 1.64 3.79 25.42
C GLU A 119 2.18 2.86 24.32
N SER A 120 3.37 2.26 24.48
CA SER A 120 3.98 1.37 23.48
C SER A 120 4.40 0.01 24.04
N SER A 121 4.09 -0.30 25.30
CA SER A 121 4.53 -1.53 25.96
C SER A 121 3.37 -2.22 26.68
N ILE A 122 3.19 -3.49 26.38
CA ILE A 122 2.16 -4.34 26.97
C ILE A 122 2.87 -5.46 27.72
N SER A 123 2.59 -5.57 29.02
CA SER A 123 3.02 -6.71 29.82
C SER A 123 2.02 -7.83 29.65
N ILE A 124 2.51 -9.03 29.40
CA ILE A 124 1.72 -10.23 29.17
C ILE A 124 2.19 -11.30 30.13
N SER A 125 1.24 -11.99 30.74
CA SER A 125 1.46 -13.16 31.59
C SER A 125 0.59 -14.30 31.10
N VAL A 126 1.20 -15.48 30.94
CA VAL A 126 0.55 -16.70 30.45
C VAL A 126 0.84 -17.81 31.44
N ILE A 127 -0.21 -18.50 31.90
CA ILE A 127 -0.12 -19.69 32.75
C ILE A 127 -0.56 -20.87 31.92
N ASP A 128 0.31 -21.87 31.81
CA ASP A 128 0.12 -23.07 31.01
C ASP A 128 1.25 -24.08 31.29
N ASP A 129 1.11 -25.33 30.86
CA ASP A 129 2.21 -26.31 30.86
C ASP A 129 3.13 -26.06 29.64
N PHE A 130 4.27 -25.42 29.90
CA PHE A 130 5.27 -25.11 28.87
C PHE A 130 6.36 -26.17 28.71
N GLU A 131 6.41 -27.18 29.59
CA GLU A 131 7.42 -28.25 29.55
C GLU A 131 7.32 -29.08 28.26
N ASN A 132 6.12 -29.14 27.67
CA ASN A 132 5.83 -29.92 26.46
C ASN A 132 5.45 -29.05 25.24
N LYS A 133 5.62 -27.73 25.28
CA LYS A 133 5.21 -26.81 24.21
C LYS A 133 6.41 -26.11 23.56
N ASP A 134 6.60 -26.36 22.27
CA ASP A 134 7.64 -25.67 21.48
C ASP A 134 7.27 -24.21 21.13
N TYR A 135 5.98 -23.90 21.09
CA TYR A 135 5.45 -22.60 20.71
C TYR A 135 4.09 -22.33 21.33
N PHE A 136 3.74 -21.04 21.38
CA PHE A 136 2.36 -20.60 21.60
C PHE A 136 2.04 -19.40 20.72
N LYS A 137 0.75 -19.12 20.55
CA LYS A 137 0.25 -18.03 19.70
C LYS A 137 -0.48 -16.97 20.49
N LEU A 138 -0.25 -15.73 20.08
CA LEU A 138 -0.95 -14.55 20.54
C LEU A 138 -1.52 -13.82 19.33
N TRP A 139 -2.79 -13.43 19.40
CA TRP A 139 -3.42 -12.50 18.49
C TRP A 139 -3.57 -11.14 19.16
N LEU A 140 -3.00 -10.12 18.54
CA LEU A 140 -3.09 -8.75 19.00
C LEU A 140 -3.93 -7.95 18.00
N TYR A 141 -5.07 -7.45 18.47
CA TYR A 141 -6.00 -6.66 17.68
C TYR A 141 -5.77 -5.18 17.99
N TYR A 142 -5.57 -4.37 16.96
CA TYR A 142 -5.25 -2.97 17.15
C TYR A 142 -5.82 -2.09 16.05
N THR A 143 -6.02 -0.83 16.40
CA THR A 143 -6.45 0.23 15.51
C THR A 143 -5.29 1.19 15.28
N THR A 144 -5.11 1.60 14.03
CA THR A 144 -4.07 2.53 13.59
C THR A 144 -4.60 3.96 13.49
N LEU A 145 -3.70 4.94 13.32
CA LEU A 145 -4.07 6.37 13.23
C LEU A 145 -5.01 6.69 12.05
N ASP A 146 -5.04 5.85 11.01
CA ASP A 146 -5.99 5.96 9.90
C ASP A 146 -7.31 5.21 10.15
N HIS A 147 -7.60 4.86 11.41
CA HIS A 147 -8.82 4.18 11.86
C HIS A 147 -9.07 2.81 11.22
N ARG A 148 -8.01 2.16 10.74
CA ARG A 148 -8.09 0.80 10.24
C ARG A 148 -7.79 -0.19 11.36
N ASN A 149 -8.46 -1.34 11.28
CA ASN A 149 -8.32 -2.42 12.23
C ASN A 149 -7.43 -3.52 11.66
N TYR A 150 -6.49 -3.98 12.46
CA TYR A 150 -5.55 -5.02 12.09
C TYR A 150 -5.47 -6.08 13.18
N CYS A 151 -5.06 -7.27 12.77
CA CYS A 151 -4.77 -8.39 13.66
C CYS A 151 -3.36 -8.88 13.37
N SER A 152 -2.47 -8.78 14.35
CA SER A 152 -1.15 -9.41 14.33
C SER A 152 -1.22 -10.75 15.03
N GLU A 153 -1.01 -11.82 14.27
CA GLU A 153 -0.72 -13.14 14.82
C GLU A 153 0.78 -13.23 15.11
N ILE A 154 1.12 -13.34 16.38
CA ILE A 154 2.49 -13.44 16.88
C ILE A 154 2.69 -14.87 17.39
N ILE A 155 3.59 -15.60 16.75
CA ILE A 155 3.99 -16.94 17.17
C ILE A 155 5.28 -16.82 17.96
N PHE A 156 5.23 -17.21 19.23
CA PHE A 156 6.40 -17.26 20.07
C PHE A 156 6.95 -18.67 20.10
N LYS A 157 8.25 -18.81 19.86
CA LYS A 157 8.98 -20.05 20.06
C LYS A 157 9.66 -20.01 21.43
N ILE A 158 9.46 -21.06 22.22
CA ILE A 158 10.13 -21.27 23.49
C ILE A 158 11.40 -22.08 23.17
N VAL A 159 12.56 -21.54 23.54
CA VAL A 159 13.85 -22.20 23.30
C VAL A 159 14.55 -22.37 24.63
N GLU A 160 14.75 -23.63 25.04
CA GLU A 160 15.70 -23.96 26.10
C GLU A 160 17.12 -23.75 25.57
N GLN A 161 17.85 -22.81 26.18
CA GLN A 161 19.31 -22.76 26.08
C GLN A 161 19.92 -23.30 27.38
N GLU A 162 21.17 -23.80 27.31
CA GLU A 162 21.88 -24.50 28.40
C GLU A 162 21.86 -23.80 29.77
N PHE A 163 21.55 -22.49 29.85
CA PHE A 163 21.49 -21.71 31.09
C PHE A 163 20.29 -20.75 31.21
N ALA A 164 19.37 -20.69 30.22
CA ALA A 164 18.19 -19.82 30.25
C ALA A 164 17.16 -20.21 29.17
N GLU A 165 15.90 -19.92 29.42
CA GLU A 165 14.87 -19.94 28.38
C GLU A 165 14.87 -18.60 27.62
N GLU A 166 14.73 -18.64 26.30
CA GLU A 166 14.53 -17.46 25.46
C GLU A 166 13.19 -17.55 24.72
N LEU A 167 12.50 -16.41 24.64
CA LEU A 167 11.28 -16.27 23.85
C LEU A 167 11.55 -15.47 22.58
N ILE A 168 11.40 -16.13 21.44
CA ILE A 168 11.67 -15.51 20.13
C ILE A 168 10.36 -15.40 19.35
N ILE A 169 10.12 -14.23 18.76
CA ILE A 169 9.04 -14.08 17.77
C ILE A 169 9.46 -14.86 16.52
N TYR A 170 8.85 -16.01 16.32
CA TYR A 170 9.11 -16.89 15.19
C TYR A 170 8.39 -16.42 13.92
N SER A 171 7.19 -15.86 14.08
CA SER A 171 6.44 -15.26 12.98
C SER A 171 5.55 -14.14 13.50
N ASN A 172 5.47 -13.05 12.74
CA ASN A 172 4.45 -12.02 12.89
C ASN A 172 3.72 -11.86 11.56
N LYS A 173 2.47 -12.32 11.52
CA LYS A 173 1.59 -12.14 10.36
C LYS A 173 0.53 -11.13 10.73
N THR A 174 0.58 -9.99 10.08
CA THR A 174 -0.46 -8.98 10.23
C THR A 174 -1.46 -9.10 9.08
N THR A 175 -2.72 -9.27 9.43
CA THR A 175 -3.82 -9.32 8.47
C THR A 175 -4.71 -8.09 8.67
N ASN A 176 -5.09 -7.46 7.57
CA ASN A 176 -6.16 -6.47 7.57
C ASN A 176 -7.46 -7.25 7.70
N LYS A 177 -7.98 -7.31 8.93
CA LYS A 177 -9.27 -7.94 9.18
C LYS A 177 -10.20 -6.85 9.66
N TYR A 178 -11.20 -6.56 8.83
CA TYR A 178 -12.39 -5.85 9.25
C TYR A 178 -13.11 -6.75 10.25
N TYR A 179 -12.95 -6.44 11.52
CA TYR A 179 -13.85 -6.94 12.54
C TYR A 179 -14.91 -5.86 12.74
N GLU A 180 -16.16 -6.20 12.47
CA GLU A 180 -17.29 -5.43 13.00
C GLU A 180 -17.24 -5.60 14.52
N VAL A 181 -17.08 -4.48 15.22
CA VAL A 181 -17.15 -4.39 16.68
C VAL A 181 -18.61 -4.42 17.11
#